data_AF-A0A9W8MUG5-F1
#
_entry.id   AF-A0A9W8MUG5-F1
#
_cell.length_a   1.000
_cell.length_b   1.000
_cell.length_c   1.000
_cell.angle_alpha   90.00
_cell.angle_beta   90.00
_cell.angle_gamma   90.00
#
_symmetry.space_group_name_H-M   'P 1'
#
loop_
_entity.id
_entity.type
_entity.pdbx_description
1 polymer ?
#
loop_
_entity_poly.entity_id
_entity_poly.type
_entity_poly.pdbx_seq_one_letter_code
_entity_poly.pdbx_strand_id
1 'polypeptide(L)'
;MFRSLVISSTLVSFSSIASGAFSPTTRAASEAFPFSPGFDIEAVTEKAVSLPSHSWEYGTATEALLELYDAEHSVFGRPFPIPTIQPQDSRSLTYAKEKIVIGTGANALSDGDGAVSDPASLGVGALMLGKTNQTYSAAAKEQADFIIDEAPRWFNGAISHRVSVTELW
;
A
#
# COMPACT_ATOMS: atom_id res chain seq x y z
N MET A 1 -59.40 16.92 -62.08
CA MET A 1 -59.76 16.40 -60.75
C MET A 1 -58.52 15.73 -60.19
N PHE A 2 -57.70 16.50 -59.47
CA PHE A 2 -56.39 16.07 -58.95
C PHE A 2 -56.58 15.26 -57.65
N ARG A 3 -55.85 14.15 -57.49
CA ARG A 3 -55.61 13.55 -56.19
C ARG A 3 -54.13 13.26 -56.03
N SER A 4 -53.49 14.09 -55.22
CA SER A 4 -52.09 13.97 -54.79
C SER A 4 -51.89 12.79 -53.84
N LEU A 5 -50.78 12.10 -54.04
CA LEU A 5 -50.24 11.05 -53.18
C LEU A 5 -49.38 11.73 -52.09
N VAL A 6 -49.72 11.53 -50.82
CA VAL A 6 -48.95 12.03 -49.67
C VAL A 6 -48.08 10.89 -49.15
N ILE A 7 -46.76 11.11 -49.16
CA ILE A 7 -45.74 10.22 -48.58
C ILE A 7 -45.65 10.53 -47.09
N SER A 8 -45.91 9.54 -46.24
CA SER A 8 -45.77 9.64 -44.79
C SER A 8 -44.38 9.13 -44.38
N SER A 9 -43.54 10.03 -43.87
CA SER A 9 -42.20 9.73 -43.37
C SER A 9 -42.26 9.16 -41.96
N THR A 10 -41.79 7.92 -41.79
CA THR A 10 -41.62 7.29 -40.48
C THR A 10 -40.36 7.81 -39.80
N LEU A 11 -40.52 8.42 -38.62
CA LEU A 11 -39.43 8.88 -37.75
C LEU A 11 -38.67 7.69 -37.14
N VAL A 12 -37.34 7.66 -37.30
CA VAL A 12 -36.43 6.74 -36.61
C VAL A 12 -36.19 7.28 -35.19
N SER A 13 -36.59 6.52 -34.17
CA SER A 13 -36.23 6.80 -32.77
C SER A 13 -34.81 6.29 -32.50
N PHE A 14 -33.93 7.18 -32.05
CA PHE A 14 -32.63 6.83 -31.50
C PHE A 14 -32.80 6.39 -30.03
N SER A 15 -32.57 5.12 -29.74
CA SER A 15 -32.43 4.65 -28.36
C SER A 15 -31.09 5.09 -27.78
N SER A 16 -31.16 5.86 -26.70
CA SER A 16 -30.04 6.23 -25.83
C SER A 16 -29.29 4.98 -25.35
N ILE A 17 -27.96 4.96 -25.56
CA ILE A 17 -27.07 4.02 -24.89
C ILE A 17 -26.96 4.50 -23.45
N ALA A 18 -27.53 3.74 -22.51
CA ALA A 18 -27.29 3.95 -21.10
C ALA A 18 -25.80 3.72 -20.83
N SER A 19 -25.08 4.80 -20.50
CA SER A 19 -23.74 4.72 -19.93
C SER A 19 -23.82 3.88 -18.66
N GLY A 20 -23.28 2.66 -18.72
CA GLY A 20 -23.08 1.84 -17.53
C GLY A 20 -22.22 2.62 -16.56
N ALA A 21 -22.79 2.94 -15.39
CA ALA A 21 -22.02 3.48 -14.29
C ALA A 21 -20.93 2.46 -13.95
N PHE A 22 -19.66 2.86 -14.02
CA PHE A 22 -18.59 2.14 -13.37
C PHE A 22 -18.89 2.19 -11.87
N SER A 23 -19.46 1.11 -11.34
CA SER A 23 -19.42 0.87 -9.90
C SER A 23 -17.96 0.61 -9.56
N PRO A 24 -17.31 1.43 -8.70
CA PRO A 24 -16.05 1.01 -8.10
C PRO A 24 -16.40 -0.28 -7.35
N THR A 25 -15.87 -1.41 -7.85
CA THR A 25 -15.99 -2.67 -7.13
C THR A 25 -15.20 -2.47 -5.84
N THR A 26 -15.90 -2.19 -4.75
CA THR A 26 -15.35 -2.35 -3.42
C THR A 26 -14.95 -3.82 -3.36
N ARG A 27 -13.65 -4.13 -3.46
CA ARG A 27 -13.14 -5.50 -3.36
C ARG A 27 -13.50 -5.96 -1.95
N ALA A 28 -14.62 -6.67 -1.84
CA ALA A 28 -15.26 -6.95 -0.57
C ALA A 28 -14.37 -7.87 0.27
N ALA A 29 -14.43 -7.72 1.59
CA ALA A 29 -13.71 -8.54 2.59
C ALA A 29 -13.78 -10.07 2.32
N SER A 30 -14.76 -10.53 1.54
CA SER A 30 -14.89 -11.91 1.05
C SER A 30 -13.67 -12.42 0.25
N GLU A 31 -12.92 -11.60 -0.47
CA GLU A 31 -11.71 -12.08 -1.18
C GLU A 31 -10.51 -12.24 -0.26
N ALA A 32 -10.41 -11.43 0.81
CA ALA A 32 -9.31 -11.48 1.75
C ALA A 32 -9.38 -12.73 2.66
N PHE A 33 -10.57 -13.28 2.88
CA PHE A 33 -10.82 -14.40 3.80
C PHE A 33 -11.40 -15.63 3.08
N PRO A 34 -10.66 -16.25 2.14
CA PRO A 34 -11.17 -17.39 1.38
C PRO A 34 -11.33 -18.67 2.24
N PHE A 35 -10.74 -18.69 3.43
CA PHE A 35 -10.78 -19.80 4.37
C PHE A 35 -11.10 -19.32 5.78
N SER A 36 -11.78 -20.15 6.58
CA SER A 36 -12.00 -19.89 8.01
C SER A 36 -10.97 -20.66 8.83
N PRO A 37 -10.02 -19.98 9.49
CA PRO A 37 -8.97 -20.63 10.28
C PRO A 37 -9.42 -21.02 11.70
N GLY A 38 -10.71 -20.88 12.03
CA GLY A 38 -11.24 -21.11 13.37
C GLY A 38 -11.18 -19.89 14.32
N PHE A 39 -10.85 -18.71 13.79
CA PHE A 39 -10.94 -17.42 14.48
C PHE A 39 -11.41 -16.32 13.52
N ASP A 40 -11.84 -15.18 14.09
CA ASP A 40 -12.26 -14.00 13.34
C ASP A 40 -11.05 -13.21 12.84
N ILE A 41 -10.77 -13.29 11.54
CA ILE A 41 -9.62 -12.60 10.94
C ILE A 41 -9.81 -11.08 10.98
N GLU A 42 -11.05 -10.58 10.87
CA GLU A 42 -11.32 -9.15 10.88
C GLU A 42 -11.04 -8.56 12.27
N ALA A 43 -11.44 -9.25 13.33
CA ALA A 43 -11.08 -8.88 14.70
C ALA A 43 -9.55 -8.90 14.93
N VAL A 44 -8.83 -9.84 14.30
CA VAL A 44 -7.35 -9.88 14.37
C VAL A 44 -6.73 -8.70 13.63
N THR A 45 -7.22 -8.34 12.44
CA THR A 45 -6.68 -7.20 11.68
C THR A 45 -6.99 -5.87 12.36
N GLU A 46 -8.13 -5.74 13.05
CA GLU A 46 -8.43 -4.60 13.90
C GLU A 46 -7.40 -4.43 15.02
N LYS A 47 -6.99 -5.53 15.68
CA LYS A 47 -5.93 -5.48 16.69
C LYS A 47 -4.56 -5.18 16.09
N ALA A 48 -4.25 -5.76 14.94
CA ALA A 48 -3.00 -5.52 14.23
C ALA A 48 -2.82 -4.04 13.86
N VAL A 49 -3.90 -3.29 13.61
CA VAL A 49 -3.81 -1.84 13.35
C VAL A 49 -3.86 -0.98 14.62
N SER A 50 -4.59 -1.41 15.65
CA SER A 50 -4.84 -0.57 16.84
C SER A 50 -3.76 -0.63 17.92
N LEU A 51 -3.02 -1.73 18.01
CA LEU A 51 -2.06 -1.98 19.09
C LEU A 51 -0.63 -1.49 18.83
N PRO A 52 -0.10 -1.48 17.59
CA PRO A 52 1.25 -1.01 17.34
C PRO A 52 1.53 0.38 17.91
N SER A 53 2.71 0.54 18.51
CA SER A 53 3.27 1.79 19.02
C SER A 53 4.70 2.08 18.53
N HIS A 54 5.37 1.13 17.88
CA HIS A 54 6.73 1.31 17.35
C HIS A 54 6.80 1.13 15.83
N SER A 55 7.80 1.75 15.20
CA SER A 55 7.91 1.79 13.73
C SER A 55 8.04 0.41 13.08
N TRP A 56 8.77 -0.53 13.70
CA TRP A 56 8.85 -1.92 13.23
C TRP A 56 7.49 -2.64 13.24
N GLU A 57 6.63 -2.32 14.21
CA GLU A 57 5.29 -2.89 14.35
C GLU A 57 4.37 -2.33 13.27
N TYR A 58 4.50 -1.03 12.96
CA TYR A 58 3.77 -0.40 11.86
C TYR A 58 4.11 -1.05 10.52
N GLY A 59 5.39 -1.23 10.21
CA GLY A 59 5.82 -1.90 8.98
C GLY A 59 5.34 -3.35 8.90
N THR A 60 5.43 -4.09 10.01
CA THR A 60 4.93 -5.46 10.09
C THR A 60 3.42 -5.53 9.83
N ALA A 61 2.64 -4.63 10.44
CA ALA A 61 1.19 -4.55 10.20
C ALA A 61 0.87 -4.13 8.76
N THR A 62 1.63 -3.20 8.17
CA THR A 62 1.50 -2.81 6.75
C THR A 62 1.69 -4.00 5.82
N GLU A 63 2.76 -4.78 5.97
CA GLU A 63 3.01 -5.96 5.13
C GLU A 63 1.93 -7.04 5.33
N ALA A 64 1.55 -7.32 6.58
CA ALA A 64 0.50 -8.29 6.86
C ALA A 64 -0.85 -7.90 6.23
N LEU A 65 -1.22 -6.61 6.28
CA LEU A 65 -2.41 -6.10 5.61
C LEU A 65 -2.29 -6.20 4.08
N LEU A 66 -1.10 -5.95 3.52
CA LEU A 66 -0.86 -6.04 2.07
C LEU A 66 -1.04 -7.48 1.60
N GLU A 67 -0.42 -8.43 2.28
CA GLU A 67 -0.52 -9.85 1.97
C GLU A 67 -1.93 -10.40 2.13
N LEU A 68 -2.71 -9.87 3.07
CA LEU A 68 -4.06 -10.34 3.37
C LEU A 68 -5.12 -9.75 2.43
N TYR A 69 -5.10 -8.44 2.19
CA TYR A 69 -6.14 -7.75 1.43
C TYR A 69 -5.76 -7.51 -0.05
N ASP A 70 -4.47 -7.46 -0.35
CA ASP A 70 -3.91 -7.05 -1.64
C ASP A 70 -2.80 -8.02 -2.09
N ALA A 71 -2.97 -9.33 -1.82
CA ALA A 71 -1.95 -10.37 -1.95
C ALA A 71 -1.20 -10.37 -3.30
N GLU A 72 -1.89 -10.05 -4.39
CA GLU A 72 -1.32 -9.96 -5.75
C GLU A 72 -0.27 -8.86 -5.91
N HIS A 73 -0.31 -7.84 -5.06
CA HIS A 73 0.64 -6.72 -5.03
C HIS A 73 1.77 -6.91 -4.01
N SER A 74 1.68 -7.93 -3.15
CA SER A 74 2.74 -8.30 -2.21
C SER A 74 3.93 -8.97 -2.92
N VAL A 75 5.04 -9.15 -2.21
CA VAL A 75 6.22 -9.88 -2.70
C VAL A 75 5.95 -11.34 -3.06
N PHE A 76 4.88 -11.92 -2.51
CA PHE A 76 4.45 -13.29 -2.78
C PHE A 76 3.50 -13.39 -4.00
N GLY A 77 3.07 -12.25 -4.55
CA GLY A 77 2.20 -12.14 -5.71
C GLY A 77 2.95 -11.83 -7.01
N ARG A 78 2.51 -10.77 -7.70
CA ARG A 78 3.10 -10.23 -8.93
C ARG A 78 3.36 -8.73 -8.78
N PRO A 79 4.26 -8.33 -7.88
CA PRO A 79 4.44 -6.94 -7.47
C PRO A 79 5.21 -6.09 -8.48
N PHE A 80 5.77 -6.68 -9.54
CA PHE A 80 6.66 -5.98 -10.47
C PHE A 80 6.08 -5.88 -11.89
N PRO A 81 6.14 -4.69 -12.51
CA PRO A 81 6.58 -3.41 -11.94
C PRO A 81 5.66 -2.94 -10.80
N ILE A 82 6.18 -2.14 -9.84
CA ILE A 82 5.41 -1.68 -8.68
C ILE A 82 4.10 -1.03 -9.16
N PRO A 83 2.93 -1.58 -8.81
CA PRO A 83 1.64 -1.11 -9.28
C PRO A 83 1.33 0.28 -8.70
N THR A 84 0.60 1.10 -9.46
CA THR A 84 0.07 2.36 -8.94
C THR A 84 -1.28 2.08 -8.30
N ILE A 85 -1.33 2.12 -6.98
CA ILE A 85 -2.55 1.93 -6.17
C ILE A 85 -2.82 3.24 -5.43
N GLN A 86 -4.06 3.72 -5.45
CA GLN A 86 -4.41 4.87 -4.64
C GLN A 86 -4.53 4.45 -3.18
N PRO A 87 -4.00 5.23 -2.21
CA PRO A 87 -3.98 4.80 -0.81
C PRO A 87 -5.36 4.42 -0.26
N GLN A 88 -6.42 5.15 -0.64
CA GLN A 88 -7.78 4.89 -0.18
C GLN A 88 -8.39 3.57 -0.69
N ASP A 89 -7.79 2.97 -1.72
CA ASP A 89 -8.25 1.71 -2.32
C ASP A 89 -7.51 0.49 -1.73
N SER A 90 -6.54 0.70 -0.83
CA SER A 90 -5.80 -0.37 -0.13
C SER A 90 -5.76 -0.09 1.37
N ARG A 91 -6.22 -1.06 2.17
CA ARG A 91 -6.17 -0.97 3.64
C ARG A 91 -4.74 -0.88 4.14
N SER A 92 -3.80 -1.60 3.50
CA SER A 92 -2.38 -1.55 3.82
C SER A 92 -1.79 -0.16 3.58
N LEU A 93 -2.04 0.43 2.40
CA LEU A 93 -1.49 1.73 2.05
C LEU A 93 -2.14 2.89 2.83
N THR A 94 -3.43 2.78 3.16
CA THR A 94 -4.08 3.72 4.09
C THR A 94 -3.37 3.69 5.45
N TYR A 95 -3.15 2.50 6.01
CA TYR A 95 -2.46 2.35 7.30
C TYR A 95 -1.01 2.85 7.25
N ALA A 96 -0.24 2.46 6.23
CA ALA A 96 1.14 2.92 6.04
C ALA A 96 1.21 4.45 5.97
N LYS A 97 0.30 5.08 5.22
CA LYS A 97 0.21 6.53 5.08
C LYS A 97 -0.04 7.23 6.42
N GLU A 98 -0.85 6.63 7.30
CA GLU A 98 -1.14 7.16 8.64
C GLU A 98 0.04 7.01 9.61
N LYS A 99 0.85 5.97 9.47
CA LYS A 99 1.95 5.65 10.40
C LYS A 99 3.32 6.19 10.00
N ILE A 100 3.55 6.40 8.71
CA ILE A 100 4.77 7.03 8.22
C ILE A 100 4.80 8.48 8.66
N VAL A 101 5.84 8.85 9.41
CA VAL A 101 6.18 10.23 9.73
C VAL A 101 7.48 10.52 9.02
N ILE A 102 7.41 11.37 7.99
CA ILE A 102 8.58 11.68 7.16
C ILE A 102 9.62 12.43 7.99
N GLY A 103 10.78 11.80 8.13
CA GLY A 103 11.96 12.35 8.81
C GLY A 103 13.17 12.38 7.88
N THR A 104 14.35 12.13 8.44
CA THR A 104 15.62 12.06 7.69
C THR A 104 16.55 10.97 8.24
N GLY A 105 17.53 10.56 7.43
CA GLY A 105 18.57 9.58 7.77
C GLY A 105 17.99 8.27 8.31
N ALA A 106 18.46 7.86 9.50
CA ALA A 106 17.99 6.65 10.17
C ALA A 106 16.48 6.59 10.42
N ASN A 107 15.84 7.75 10.52
CA ASN A 107 14.43 7.93 10.86
C ASN A 107 13.61 8.49 9.68
N ALA A 108 14.04 8.23 8.43
CA ALA A 108 13.39 8.82 7.25
C ALA A 108 11.93 8.40 7.10
N LEU A 109 11.56 7.20 7.55
CA LEU A 109 10.19 6.67 7.44
C LEU A 109 9.36 6.74 8.73
N SER A 110 10.00 6.83 9.90
CA SER A 110 9.40 7.08 11.21
C SER A 110 10.52 7.12 12.26
N ASP A 111 10.18 7.38 13.53
CA ASP A 111 11.15 7.25 14.64
C ASP A 111 11.50 5.77 14.89
N GLY A 112 12.79 5.45 14.87
CA GLY A 112 13.32 4.10 15.08
C GLY A 112 13.77 3.80 16.50
N ASP A 113 13.68 4.72 17.46
CA ASP A 113 14.20 4.56 18.83
C ASP A 113 15.67 4.04 18.86
N GLY A 114 16.46 4.57 17.92
CA GLY A 114 17.87 4.22 17.74
C GLY A 114 18.13 2.85 17.10
N ALA A 115 17.10 2.14 16.62
CA ALA A 115 17.26 0.95 15.79
C ALA A 115 17.41 1.32 14.31
N VAL A 116 18.33 0.64 13.62
CA VAL A 116 18.59 0.86 12.17
C VAL A 116 17.44 0.33 11.32
N SER A 117 16.83 -0.79 11.75
CA SER A 117 15.84 -1.53 10.97
C SER A 117 14.39 -1.10 11.20
N ASP A 118 14.09 -0.43 12.31
CA ASP A 118 12.70 -0.23 12.72
C ASP A 118 11.95 0.69 11.73
N PRO A 119 12.49 1.86 11.33
CA PRO A 119 11.85 2.67 10.30
C PRO A 119 11.89 2.01 8.92
N ALA A 120 12.92 1.20 8.65
CA ALA A 120 13.10 0.48 7.38
C ALA A 120 11.96 -0.50 7.07
N SER A 121 11.31 -1.03 8.11
CA SER A 121 10.16 -1.92 7.99
C SER A 121 8.98 -1.33 7.19
N LEU A 122 8.86 0.01 7.16
CA LEU A 122 7.83 0.73 6.39
C LEU A 122 8.20 0.91 4.91
N GLY A 123 9.37 0.43 4.48
CA GLY A 123 9.94 0.69 3.16
C GLY A 123 9.05 0.24 2.00
N VAL A 124 8.41 -0.93 2.08
CA VAL A 124 7.51 -1.44 1.03
C VAL A 124 6.29 -0.53 0.87
N GLY A 125 5.62 -0.20 1.98
CA GLY A 125 4.50 0.75 1.99
C GLY A 125 4.89 2.11 1.43
N ALA A 126 6.07 2.65 1.82
CA ALA A 126 6.57 3.92 1.33
C ALA A 126 6.89 3.90 -0.19
N LEU A 127 7.47 2.81 -0.71
CA LEU A 127 7.71 2.64 -2.15
C LEU A 127 6.40 2.61 -2.95
N MET A 128 5.39 1.90 -2.46
CA MET A 128 4.09 1.82 -3.10
C MET A 128 3.34 3.17 -3.05
N LEU A 129 3.33 3.84 -1.90
CA LEU A 129 2.80 5.21 -1.76
C LEU A 129 3.53 6.18 -2.70
N GLY A 130 4.83 5.98 -2.88
CA GLY A 130 5.72 6.68 -3.80
C GLY A 130 5.21 6.79 -5.23
N LYS A 131 4.39 5.83 -5.68
CA LYS A 131 3.77 5.83 -7.01
C LYS A 131 2.74 6.94 -7.22
N THR A 132 2.14 7.42 -6.13
CA THR A 132 1.14 8.50 -6.14
C THR A 132 1.65 9.79 -5.49
N ASN A 133 2.68 9.69 -4.64
CA ASN A 133 3.27 10.84 -3.97
C ASN A 133 4.78 10.63 -3.78
N GLN A 134 5.57 11.42 -4.52
CA GLN A 134 7.02 11.28 -4.58
C GLN A 134 7.73 11.48 -3.23
N THR A 135 7.14 12.19 -2.27
CA THR A 135 7.72 12.36 -0.93
C THR A 135 7.99 11.02 -0.25
N TYR A 136 7.09 10.04 -0.40
CA TYR A 136 7.30 8.71 0.17
C TYR A 136 8.44 7.95 -0.53
N SER A 137 8.56 8.05 -1.87
CA SER A 137 9.68 7.44 -2.58
C SER A 137 11.02 8.09 -2.26
N ALA A 138 11.04 9.40 -1.99
CA ALA A 138 12.23 10.11 -1.56
C ALA A 138 12.66 9.67 -0.16
N ALA A 139 11.73 9.58 0.79
CA ALA A 139 12.00 9.09 2.14
C ALA A 139 12.41 7.62 2.16
N ALA A 140 11.78 6.77 1.33
CA ALA A 140 12.18 5.37 1.18
C ALA A 140 13.61 5.24 0.64
N LYS A 141 13.97 6.08 -0.34
CA LYS A 141 15.34 6.16 -0.83
C LYS A 141 16.30 6.61 0.26
N GLU A 142 15.98 7.66 1.01
CA GLU A 142 16.85 8.17 2.07
C GLU A 142 17.07 7.13 3.19
N GLN A 143 16.02 6.41 3.59
CA GLN A 143 16.14 5.30 4.54
C GLN A 143 17.08 4.21 4.01
N ALA A 144 16.94 3.85 2.72
CA ALA A 144 17.78 2.83 2.09
C ALA A 144 19.24 3.29 2.00
N ASP A 145 19.47 4.54 1.60
CA ASP A 145 20.81 5.15 1.53
C ASP A 145 21.47 5.13 2.92
N PHE A 146 20.75 5.51 3.99
CA PHE A 146 21.27 5.42 5.35
C PHE A 146 21.70 3.98 5.70
N ILE A 147 20.84 2.98 5.45
CA ILE A 147 21.13 1.57 5.79
C ILE A 147 22.33 1.02 5.01
N ILE A 148 22.47 1.41 3.75
CA ILE A 148 23.51 0.89 2.86
C ILE A 148 24.84 1.61 3.14
N ASP A 149 24.83 2.93 3.25
CA ASP A 149 26.05 3.74 3.19
C ASP A 149 26.49 4.28 4.56
N GLU A 150 25.58 4.42 5.54
CA GLU A 150 25.86 5.15 6.79
C GLU A 150 25.73 4.31 8.06
N ALA A 151 24.83 3.32 8.09
CA ALA A 151 24.58 2.52 9.29
C ALA A 151 25.87 1.84 9.79
N PRO A 152 26.12 1.78 11.11
CA PRO A 152 27.30 1.13 11.65
C PRO A 152 27.38 -0.32 11.18
N ARG A 153 28.60 -0.80 10.92
CA ARG A 153 28.83 -2.18 10.47
C ARG A 153 29.82 -2.89 11.37
N TRP A 154 29.59 -4.18 11.57
CA TRP A 154 30.56 -5.07 12.21
C TRP A 154 31.72 -5.34 11.27
N PHE A 155 32.83 -5.88 11.79
CA PHE A 155 34.06 -6.06 10.98
C PHE A 155 33.88 -6.96 9.76
N ASN A 156 32.83 -7.78 9.74
CA ASN A 156 32.46 -8.67 8.63
C ASN A 156 31.45 -8.03 7.66
N GLY A 157 31.13 -6.74 7.81
CA GLY A 157 30.19 -6.00 6.97
C GLY A 157 28.72 -6.12 7.37
N ALA A 158 28.39 -6.91 8.41
CA ALA A 158 27.01 -7.00 8.91
C ALA A 158 26.51 -5.63 9.39
N ILE A 159 25.30 -5.26 8.99
CA ILE A 159 24.65 -4.02 9.41
C ILE A 159 24.31 -4.14 10.91
N SER A 160 24.63 -3.10 11.68
CA SER A 160 24.30 -3.00 13.10
C SER A 160 22.79 -2.93 13.30
N HIS A 161 22.32 -3.50 14.41
CA HIS A 161 20.96 -3.29 14.88
C HIS A 161 20.73 -1.86 15.38
N ARG A 162 21.76 -1.19 15.91
CA ARG A 162 21.68 0.14 16.53
C ARG A 162 22.39 1.21 15.71
N VAL A 163 21.87 2.43 15.74
CA VAL A 163 22.42 3.57 14.98
C VAL A 163 23.67 4.17 15.63
N SER A 164 23.84 4.02 16.95
CA SER A 164 24.89 4.70 17.72
C SER A 164 26.09 3.82 18.09
N VAL A 165 25.93 2.50 17.97
CA VAL A 165 26.96 1.50 18.30
C VAL A 165 26.85 0.35 17.33
N THR A 166 27.93 -0.41 17.18
CA THR A 166 27.87 -1.66 16.44
C THR A 166 27.37 -2.78 17.36
N GLU A 167 26.18 -3.30 17.06
CA GLU A 167 25.49 -4.33 17.83
C GLU A 167 24.88 -5.34 16.86
N LEU A 168 25.12 -6.64 17.10
CA LEU A 168 24.49 -7.72 16.34
C LEU A 168 23.23 -8.20 17.07
N TRP A 169 22.31 -8.80 16.30
CA TRP A 169 21.10 -9.48 16.81
C TRP A 169 21.41 -10.78 17.54
#